data_AF-A0A931TFI4-F1
#
_entry.id   AF-A0A931TFI4-F1
#
_cell.length_a   1.000
_cell.length_b   1.000
_cell.length_c   1.000
_cell.angle_alpha   90.00
_cell.angle_beta   90.00
_cell.angle_gamma   90.00
#
_symmetry.space_group_name_H-M   'P 1'
#
loop_
_entity.id
_entity.type
_entity.pdbx_description
1 polymer ?
#
loop_
_entity_poly.entity_id
_entity_poly.type
_entity_poly.pdbx_seq_one_letter_code
_entity_poly.pdbx_strand_id
1 'polypeptide(L)'
;MNPISATLGVSNASFVAQTGDWIPAHLFATIQAAYHHNGFAFVRVLQRCPQYTDHLFEAAMRDPSLVELLVHPDGVELPELGRIFKNQLRHDPADLDEARRLAEPDGKIRLGVFYRNENQPVYEEVRQVPQHTAAEKIRLLQAELDRYAV
;
A
#
# COMPACT_ATOMS: atom_id res chain seq x y z
N MET A 1 -14.51 8.41 7.94
CA MET A 1 -14.16 7.26 7.09
C MET A 1 -12.67 6.98 7.26
N ASN A 2 -12.26 5.72 7.48
CA ASN A 2 -10.84 5.33 7.56
C ASN A 2 -10.38 4.77 6.20
N PRO A 3 -9.41 5.41 5.50
CA PRO A 3 -8.93 4.91 4.21
C PRO A 3 -8.30 3.51 4.27
N ILE A 4 -7.69 3.15 5.40
CA ILE A 4 -7.12 1.80 5.58
C ILE A 4 -8.24 0.77 5.58
N SER A 5 -9.27 0.96 6.41
CA SER A 5 -10.42 0.05 6.48
C SER A 5 -11.18 -0.02 5.14
N ALA A 6 -11.33 1.11 4.44
CA ALA A 6 -11.96 1.14 3.13
C ALA A 6 -11.18 0.31 2.10
N THR A 7 -9.85 0.48 2.04
CA THR A 7 -9.00 -0.28 1.10
C THR A 7 -8.96 -1.76 1.45
N LEU A 8 -8.88 -2.14 2.74
CA LEU A 8 -8.95 -3.55 3.17
C LEU A 8 -10.31 -4.23 2.90
N GLY A 9 -11.34 -3.44 2.59
CA GLY A 9 -12.65 -3.92 2.15
C GLY A 9 -12.72 -4.21 0.65
N VAL A 10 -11.73 -3.76 -0.13
CA VAL A 10 -11.66 -4.05 -1.57
C VAL A 10 -11.22 -5.51 -1.76
N SER A 11 -11.98 -6.26 -2.56
CA SER A 11 -11.83 -7.71 -2.70
C SER A 11 -10.45 -8.17 -3.19
N ASN A 12 -9.76 -7.34 -3.98
CA ASN A 12 -8.45 -7.61 -4.54
C ASN A 12 -7.35 -6.67 -4.01
N ALA A 13 -7.54 -6.07 -2.82
CA ALA A 13 -6.43 -5.39 -2.16
C ALA A 13 -5.29 -6.41 -1.92
N SER A 14 -4.06 -6.04 -2.30
CA SER A 14 -2.87 -6.89 -2.18
C SER A 14 -1.74 -6.24 -1.39
N PHE A 15 -1.76 -4.91 -1.23
CA PHE A 15 -0.82 -4.19 -0.36
C PHE A 15 -1.46 -2.93 0.22
N VAL A 16 -1.45 -2.82 1.55
CA VAL A 16 -2.02 -1.69 2.30
C VAL A 16 -1.07 -1.27 3.40
N ALA A 17 -0.66 0.01 3.41
CA ALA A 17 0.24 0.56 4.41
C ALA A 17 -0.16 1.97 4.85
N GLN A 18 0.36 2.39 6.00
CA GLN A 18 0.26 3.76 6.51
C GLN A 18 1.62 4.25 6.99
N THR A 19 1.94 5.52 6.75
CA THR A 19 3.17 6.16 7.24
C THR A 19 2.91 7.63 7.59
N GLY A 20 3.87 8.29 8.24
CA GLY A 20 3.81 9.72 8.60
C GLY A 20 4.94 10.52 7.95
N ASP A 21 4.64 11.74 7.51
CA ASP A 21 5.63 12.63 6.87
C ASP A 21 6.78 13.06 7.81
N TRP A 22 6.54 13.02 9.12
CA TRP A 22 7.49 13.40 10.16
C TRP A 22 8.46 12.29 10.53
N ILE A 23 8.38 11.11 9.89
CA ILE A 23 9.32 10.00 10.08
C ILE A 23 9.93 9.62 8.72
N PRO A 24 10.90 10.40 8.20
CA PRO A 24 11.40 10.25 6.84
C PRO A 24 11.94 8.85 6.50
N ALA A 25 12.64 8.20 7.45
CA ALA A 25 13.15 6.84 7.26
C ALA A 25 12.01 5.82 7.06
N HIS A 26 10.97 5.89 7.90
CA HIS A 26 9.80 5.00 7.78
C HIS A 26 9.00 5.29 6.52
N LEU A 27 8.79 6.57 6.17
CA LEU A 27 8.15 6.98 4.91
C LEU A 27 8.90 6.40 3.71
N PHE A 28 10.21 6.59 3.64
CA PHE A 28 11.02 6.07 2.55
C PHE A 28 10.92 4.54 2.43
N ALA A 29 11.11 3.82 3.54
CA ALA A 29 11.02 2.36 3.56
C ALA A 29 9.63 1.85 3.16
N THR A 30 8.56 2.53 3.60
CA THR A 30 7.17 2.18 3.23
C THR A 30 6.94 2.34 1.73
N ILE A 31 7.39 3.45 1.14
CA ILE A 31 7.26 3.70 -0.30
C ILE A 31 8.12 2.73 -1.10
N GLN A 32 9.31 2.39 -0.63
CA GLN A 32 10.16 1.39 -1.26
C GLN A 32 9.50 -0.01 -1.25
N ALA A 33 8.93 -0.42 -0.13
CA ALA A 33 8.18 -1.67 -0.03
C ALA A 33 6.97 -1.69 -0.98
N ALA A 34 6.21 -0.59 -1.05
CA ALA A 34 5.09 -0.44 -1.97
C ALA A 34 5.53 -0.48 -3.45
N TYR A 35 6.66 0.13 -3.79
CA TYR A 35 7.22 0.12 -5.14
C TYR A 35 7.62 -1.29 -5.60
N HIS A 36 8.15 -2.11 -4.68
CA HIS A 36 8.57 -3.47 -4.98
C HIS A 36 7.44 -4.52 -4.92
N HIS A 37 6.23 -4.13 -4.50
CA HIS A 37 5.08 -5.02 -4.48
C HIS A 37 4.59 -5.32 -5.91
N ASN A 38 4.38 -6.60 -6.25
CA ASN A 38 3.86 -6.98 -7.56
C ASN A 38 2.33 -6.84 -7.60
N GLY A 39 1.83 -5.62 -7.71
CA GLY A 39 0.40 -5.35 -7.77
C GLY A 39 0.05 -3.92 -7.39
N PHE A 40 -1.23 -3.69 -7.08
CA PHE A 40 -1.68 -2.38 -6.61
C PHE A 40 -1.29 -2.17 -5.14
N ALA A 41 -0.47 -1.15 -4.89
CA ALA A 41 -0.08 -0.74 -3.55
C ALA A 41 -0.77 0.55 -3.12
N PHE A 42 -1.48 0.51 -1.98
CA PHE A 42 -2.06 1.69 -1.35
C PHE A 42 -1.25 2.09 -0.11
N VAL A 43 -0.75 3.33 -0.09
CA VAL A 43 -0.04 3.92 1.05
C VAL A 43 -0.76 5.18 1.51
N ARG A 44 -1.30 5.17 2.73
CA ARG A 44 -1.81 6.39 3.38
C ARG A 44 -0.66 7.13 4.04
N VAL A 45 -0.36 8.33 3.55
CA VAL A 45 0.61 9.23 4.19
C VAL A 45 -0.13 10.21 5.09
N LEU A 46 0.12 10.14 6.40
CA LEU A 46 -0.31 11.14 7.36
C LEU A 46 0.60 12.35 7.20
N GLN A 47 0.11 13.34 6.46
CA GLN A 47 0.86 14.54 6.12
C GLN A 47 0.34 15.75 6.89
N ARG A 48 1.26 16.58 7.38
CA ARG A 48 0.94 17.82 8.07
C ARG A 48 0.55 18.89 7.06
N CYS A 49 -0.38 19.76 7.43
CA CYS A 49 -0.69 20.97 6.68
C CYS A 49 -0.53 22.18 7.60
N PRO A 50 0.66 22.82 7.60
CA PRO A 50 0.98 23.91 8.52
C PRO A 50 0.04 25.12 8.41
N GLN A 51 -0.62 25.30 7.26
CA GLN A 51 -1.48 26.45 7.02
C GLN A 51 -2.88 26.31 7.63
N TYR A 52 -3.43 25.10 7.66
CA TYR A 52 -4.86 24.88 7.95
C TYR A 52 -5.13 23.88 9.07
N THR A 53 -4.23 22.91 9.30
CA THR A 53 -4.41 21.83 10.28
C THR A 53 -3.09 21.49 10.95
N ASP A 54 -2.39 22.52 11.42
CA ASP A 54 -1.11 22.44 12.11
C ASP A 54 -1.13 21.44 13.29
N HIS A 55 -2.17 21.51 14.13
CA HIS A 55 -2.33 20.74 15.37
C HIS A 55 -2.67 19.25 15.19
N LEU A 56 -3.10 18.81 14.00
CA LEU A 56 -3.71 17.48 13.82
C LEU A 56 -2.79 16.32 14.20
N PHE A 57 -1.48 16.45 13.95
CA PHE A 57 -0.48 15.43 14.26
C PHE A 57 0.59 15.89 15.26
N GLU A 58 0.46 17.10 15.84
CA GLU A 58 1.48 17.63 16.76
C GLU A 58 1.68 16.76 18.00
N ALA A 59 0.60 16.23 18.57
CA ALA A 59 0.69 15.35 19.72
C ALA A 59 1.54 14.12 19.42
N ALA A 60 1.31 13.47 18.28
CA ALA A 60 2.05 12.29 17.85
C ALA A 60 3.52 12.58 17.49
N MET A 61 3.83 13.79 17.07
CA MET A 61 5.21 14.23 16.84
C MET A 61 5.97 14.47 18.14
N ARG A 62 5.29 14.99 19.17
CA ARG A 62 5.90 15.33 20.47
C ARG A 62 5.97 14.13 21.40
N ASP A 63 5.00 13.23 21.31
CA ASP A 63 4.90 12.02 22.11
C ASP A 63 4.93 10.77 21.22
N PRO A 64 6.12 10.16 21.05
CA PRO A 64 6.28 8.91 20.28
C PRO A 64 5.47 7.74 20.83
N SER A 65 4.97 7.79 22.07
CA SER A 65 4.13 6.72 22.63
C SER A 65 2.74 6.65 21.98
N LEU A 66 2.30 7.73 21.32
CA LEU A 66 1.06 7.71 20.55
C LEU A 66 1.18 6.98 19.21
N VAL A 67 2.41 6.68 18.77
CA VAL A 67 2.70 5.97 17.54
C VAL A 67 3.07 4.52 17.84
N GLU A 68 2.48 3.58 17.10
CA GLU A 68 2.79 2.15 17.18
C GLU A 68 3.30 1.68 15.82
N LEU A 69 4.53 1.15 15.78
CA LEU A 69 5.11 0.63 14.54
C LEU A 69 4.69 -0.83 14.36
N LEU A 70 4.08 -1.12 13.22
CA LEU A 70 3.79 -2.47 12.75
C LEU A 70 5.06 -3.06 12.14
N VAL A 71 5.62 -4.09 12.78
CA VAL A 71 6.93 -4.65 12.42
C VAL A 71 6.80 -6.10 11.92
N HIS A 72 7.34 -6.37 10.74
CA HIS A 72 7.41 -7.71 10.16
C HIS A 72 8.53 -7.76 9.10
N PRO A 73 9.22 -8.91 8.91
CA PRO A 73 10.21 -9.07 7.85
C PRO A 73 9.67 -8.79 6.43
N ASP A 74 8.41 -9.16 6.16
CA ASP A 74 7.72 -8.87 4.90
C ASP A 74 7.04 -7.48 4.86
N GLY A 75 7.22 -6.67 5.92
CA GLY A 75 6.66 -5.33 6.06
C GLY A 75 7.74 -4.25 6.03
N VAL A 76 7.70 -3.33 7.00
CA VAL A 76 8.73 -2.31 7.22
C VAL A 76 9.38 -2.56 8.58
N GLU A 77 10.65 -2.90 8.60
CA GLU A 77 11.42 -3.14 9.82
C GLU A 77 12.67 -2.25 9.82
N LEU A 78 12.71 -1.29 10.75
CA LEU A 78 13.78 -0.31 10.89
C LEU A 78 14.26 -0.29 12.36
N PRO A 79 15.23 -1.15 12.73
CA PRO A 79 15.67 -1.30 14.12
C PRO A 79 16.14 0.01 14.77
N GLU A 80 16.68 0.95 14.00
CA GLU A 80 17.11 2.25 14.48
C GLU A 80 15.97 3.10 15.04
N LEU A 81 14.74 2.91 14.54
CA LEU A 81 13.55 3.62 15.02
C LEU A 81 13.09 3.13 16.40
N GLY A 82 13.49 1.93 16.83
CA GLY A 82 13.13 1.37 18.14
C GLY A 82 13.73 2.13 19.33
N ARG A 83 14.70 3.01 19.09
CA ARG A 83 15.18 3.94 20.13
C ARG A 83 14.15 5.03 20.45
N ILE A 84 13.36 5.46 19.47
CA ILE A 84 12.38 6.55 19.56
C ILE A 84 10.98 5.98 19.79
N PHE A 85 10.55 5.04 18.94
CA PHE A 85 9.23 4.43 18.97
C PHE A 85 9.29 3.11 19.75
N LYS A 86 8.87 3.18 21.02
CA LYS A 86 8.87 2.04 21.94
C LYS A 86 7.69 1.10 21.74
N ASN A 87 6.58 1.63 21.25
CA ASN A 87 5.41 0.83 20.90
C ASN A 87 5.64 0.21 19.53
N GLN A 88 5.90 -1.10 19.53
CA GLN A 88 6.03 -1.89 18.33
C GLN A 88 5.13 -3.11 18.47
N LEU A 89 4.43 -3.41 17.39
CA LEU A 89 3.54 -4.55 17.31
C LEU A 89 3.99 -5.44 16.16
N ARG A 90 4.40 -6.66 16.50
CA ARG A 90 4.70 -7.68 15.51
C ARG A 90 3.40 -8.35 15.08
N HIS A 91 3.07 -8.28 13.80
CA HIS A 91 1.94 -9.00 13.22
C HIS A 91 2.34 -9.60 11.87
N ASP A 92 1.55 -10.57 11.40
CA ASP A 92 1.70 -11.14 10.06
C ASP A 92 0.90 -10.28 9.05
N PRO A 93 1.54 -9.67 8.03
CA PRO A 93 0.84 -8.90 7.02
C PRO A 93 0.06 -9.77 6.02
N ALA A 94 0.22 -11.10 6.03
CA ALA A 94 -0.62 -11.99 5.24
C ALA A 94 -2.01 -12.23 5.86
N ASP A 95 -2.21 -11.89 7.14
CA ASP A 95 -3.49 -12.04 7.84
C ASP A 95 -4.39 -10.81 7.60
N LEU A 96 -5.34 -10.96 6.68
CA LEU A 96 -6.30 -9.90 6.34
C LEU A 96 -7.23 -9.55 7.51
N ASP A 97 -7.58 -10.51 8.37
CA ASP A 97 -8.49 -10.27 9.47
C ASP A 97 -7.79 -9.53 10.61
N GLU A 98 -6.51 -9.84 10.86
CA GLU A 98 -5.68 -9.04 11.75
C GLU A 98 -5.46 -7.63 11.20
N ALA A 99 -5.17 -7.49 9.90
CA ALA A 99 -5.05 -6.18 9.26
C ALA A 99 -6.31 -5.30 9.47
N ARG A 100 -7.50 -5.91 9.38
CA ARG A 100 -8.78 -5.24 9.63
C ARG A 100 -8.95 -4.82 11.09
N ARG A 101 -8.61 -5.70 12.04
CA ARG A 101 -8.61 -5.36 13.48
C ARG A 101 -7.65 -4.21 13.77
N LEU A 102 -6.44 -4.25 13.21
CA LEU A 102 -5.44 -3.19 13.39
C LEU A 102 -5.87 -1.85 12.79
N ALA A 103 -6.71 -1.86 11.75
CA ALA A 103 -7.27 -0.65 11.15
C ALA A 103 -8.36 0.00 12.03
N GLU A 104 -8.87 -0.67 13.05
CA GLU A 104 -9.84 -0.06 13.97
C GLU A 104 -9.18 0.98 14.88
N PRO A 105 -9.84 2.13 15.13
CA PRO A 105 -9.31 3.15 16.03
C PRO A 105 -9.28 2.63 17.47
N ASP A 106 -8.10 2.61 18.09
CA ASP A 106 -7.91 2.23 19.50
C ASP A 106 -7.13 3.29 20.31
N GLY A 107 -6.95 4.47 19.71
CA GLY A 107 -6.20 5.59 20.29
C GLY A 107 -4.73 5.66 19.88
N LYS A 108 -4.19 4.66 19.16
CA LYS A 108 -2.82 4.69 18.62
C LYS A 108 -2.79 5.05 17.14
N ILE A 109 -1.71 5.70 16.72
CA ILE A 109 -1.40 5.92 15.30
C ILE A 109 -0.48 4.79 14.85
N ARG A 110 -1.05 3.81 14.14
CA ARG A 110 -0.30 2.69 13.59
C ARG A 110 0.37 3.04 12.29
N LEU A 111 1.67 2.79 12.19
CA LEU A 111 2.45 3.00 10.97
C LEU A 111 3.12 1.69 10.58
N GLY A 112 3.13 1.39 9.28
CA GLY A 112 3.72 0.18 8.71
C GLY A 112 2.80 -0.45 7.68
N VAL A 113 3.14 -1.67 7.29
CA VAL A 113 2.36 -2.46 6.32
C VAL A 113 1.30 -3.24 7.08
N PHE A 114 0.02 -2.91 6.86
CA PHE A 114 -1.11 -3.60 7.47
C PHE A 114 -1.37 -4.94 6.79
N TYR A 115 -1.26 -4.97 5.46
CA TYR A 115 -1.57 -6.16 4.68
C TYR A 115 -0.68 -6.25 3.45
N ARG A 116 -0.24 -7.46 3.12
CA ARG A 116 0.55 -7.80 1.95
C ARG A 116 0.23 -9.22 1.49
N ASN A 117 -0.12 -9.38 0.21
CA ASN A 117 -0.41 -10.65 -0.42
C ASN A 117 0.11 -10.67 -1.86
N GLU A 118 1.19 -11.40 -2.09
CA GLU A 118 1.85 -11.54 -3.40
C GLU A 118 1.19 -12.58 -4.32
N ASN A 119 0.09 -13.22 -3.88
CA ASN A 119 -0.59 -14.26 -4.64
C ASN A 119 -1.82 -13.74 -5.41
N GLN A 120 -2.11 -12.44 -5.35
CA GLN A 120 -3.23 -11.84 -6.07
C GLN A 120 -2.89 -11.67 -7.55
N PRO A 121 -3.83 -11.95 -8.48
CA PRO A 121 -3.58 -11.73 -9.90
C PRO A 121 -3.36 -10.26 -10.23
N VAL A 122 -2.31 -9.96 -11.02
CA VAL A 122 -2.01 -8.62 -11.51
C VAL A 122 -2.77 -8.35 -12.81
N TYR A 123 -3.36 -7.16 -12.95
CA TYR A 123 -4.21 -6.84 -14.09
C TYR A 123 -3.46 -6.99 -15.42
N GLU A 124 -2.23 -6.49 -15.48
CA GLU A 124 -1.34 -6.56 -16.64
C GLU A 124 -1.05 -8.00 -17.06
N GLU A 125 -0.87 -8.92 -16.10
CA GLU A 125 -0.59 -10.33 -16.36
C GLU A 125 -1.84 -11.08 -16.85
N VAL A 126 -3.00 -10.81 -16.24
CA VAL A 126 -4.27 -11.49 -16.57
C VAL A 126 -4.89 -10.96 -17.87
N ARG A 127 -4.68 -9.69 -18.18
CA ARG A 127 -5.25 -9.01 -19.36
C ARG A 127 -4.23 -8.74 -20.46
N GLN A 128 -3.05 -9.33 -20.38
CA GLN A 128 -2.04 -9.16 -21.41
C GLN A 128 -2.59 -9.60 -22.78
N VAL A 129 -2.59 -8.67 -23.73
CA VAL A 129 -2.89 -8.97 -25.14
C VAL A 129 -1.59 -9.19 -25.91
N PRO A 130 -1.58 -10.07 -26.92
CA PRO A 130 -0.43 -10.22 -27.80
C PRO A 130 -0.02 -8.86 -28.39
N GLN A 131 1.27 -8.55 -28.29
CA GLN A 131 1.83 -7.37 -28.94
C GLN A 131 2.08 -7.71 -30.41
N HIS A 132 1.51 -6.92 -31.31
CA HIS A 132 1.66 -7.07 -32.75
C HIS A 132 2.40 -5.87 -33.34
N THR A 133 3.30 -6.14 -34.28
CA THR A 133 3.90 -5.09 -35.13
C THR A 133 2.83 -4.43 -36.00
N ALA A 134 3.13 -3.25 -36.56
CA ALA A 134 2.20 -2.55 -37.43
C ALA A 134 1.80 -3.41 -38.66
N ALA A 135 2.76 -4.11 -39.27
CA ALA A 135 2.50 -4.99 -40.40
C ALA A 135 1.57 -6.18 -40.04
N GLU A 136 1.79 -6.79 -38.86
CA GLU A 136 0.92 -7.87 -38.38
C GLU A 136 -0.49 -7.38 -38.08
N LYS A 137 -0.63 -6.18 -37.50
CA LYS A 137 -1.95 -5.57 -37.26
C LYS A 137 -2.71 -5.35 -38.56
N ILE A 138 -2.07 -4.82 -39.59
CA ILE A 138 -2.68 -4.61 -40.91
C ILE A 138 -3.13 -5.95 -41.50
N ARG A 139 -2.27 -6.96 -41.47
CA ARG A 139 -2.59 -8.30 -41.99
C ARG A 139 -3.76 -8.95 -41.25
N LEU A 140 -3.78 -8.90 -39.91
CA LEU A 140 -4.87 -9.45 -39.10
C LEU A 140 -6.19 -8.72 -39.37
N LEU A 141 -6.13 -7.39 -39.49
CA LEU A 141 -7.29 -6.57 -39.80
C LEU A 141 -7.86 -6.90 -41.19
N GLN A 142 -7.00 -7.01 -42.21
CA GLN A 142 -7.41 -7.40 -43.56
C GLN A 142 -8.08 -8.77 -43.57
N ALA A 143 -7.45 -9.77 -42.93
CA ALA A 143 -8.00 -11.11 -42.84
C ALA A 143 -9.39 -11.15 -42.15
N GLU A 144 -9.62 -10.28 -41.16
CA GLU A 144 -10.94 -10.17 -40.53
C GLU A 144 -11.96 -9.45 -41.42
N LEU A 145 -11.56 -8.38 -42.11
CA LEU A 145 -12.45 -7.66 -43.04
C LEU A 145 -12.85 -8.51 -44.25
N ASP A 146 -11.93 -9.34 -44.77
CA ASP A 146 -12.18 -10.23 -45.90
C ASP A 146 -13.31 -11.24 -45.62
N ARG A 147 -13.59 -11.57 -44.35
CA ARG A 147 -14.72 -12.44 -43.95
C ARG A 147 -16.08 -11.81 -44.25
N TYR A 148 -16.14 -10.50 -44.42
CA TYR A 148 -17.37 -9.73 -44.67
C TYR A 148 -17.43 -9.15 -46.08
N ALA A 149 -16.48 -9.51 -46.95
CA ALA A 149 -16.56 -9.14 -48.37
C ALA A 149 -17.70 -9.93 -49.04
N VAL A 150 -18.69 -9.21 -49.58
CA VAL A 150 -19.82 -9.75 -50.37
C VAL A 150 -19.47 -9.70 -51.85
#